data_AF-A0A3C1B8P1-F1
#
_entry.id   AF-A0A3C1B8P1-F1
#
_cell.length_a   1.000
_cell.length_b   1.000
_cell.length_c   1.000
_cell.angle_alpha   90.00
_cell.angle_beta   90.00
_cell.angle_gamma   90.00
#
_symmetry.space_group_name_H-M   'P 1'
#
loop_
_entity.id
_entity.type
_entity.pdbx_description
1 polymer ?
#
loop_
_entity_poly.entity_id
_entity_poly.type
_entity_poly.pdbx_seq_one_letter_code
_entity_poly.pdbx_strand_id
1 'polypeptide(L)' 'MASIVNSWNEWDPLKHVIVGRADDCHIPPEEPALDAKVPEDSDMRGQWGRRPQETIDRANELLDNF' A
#
# COMPACT_ATOMS: atom_id res chain seq x y z
N MET A 1 31.08 5.90 -11.86
CA MET A 1 30.36 5.02 -10.91
C MET A 1 29.17 4.43 -11.64
N ALA A 2 28.88 3.14 -11.46
CA ALA A 2 27.68 2.52 -12.03
C ALA A 2 26.42 2.96 -11.25
N SER A 3 25.26 2.99 -11.92
CA SER A 3 23.95 3.25 -11.28
C SER A 3 23.64 2.16 -10.25
N ILE A 4 23.05 2.54 -9.11
CA ILE A 4 22.49 1.59 -8.14
C ILE A 4 21.16 0.98 -8.63
N VAL A 5 20.51 1.61 -9.60
CA VAL A 5 19.23 1.16 -10.19
C VAL A 5 19.50 0.45 -11.51
N ASN A 6 19.10 -0.81 -11.60
CA ASN A 6 19.17 -1.64 -12.80
C ASN A 6 18.08 -2.72 -12.74
N SER A 7 16.93 -2.44 -13.36
CA SER A 7 15.80 -3.36 -13.46
C SER A 7 15.15 -3.18 -14.83
N TRP A 8 14.93 -4.28 -15.55
CA TRP A 8 14.42 -4.27 -16.93
C TRP A 8 13.15 -5.11 -17.11
N ASN A 9 12.85 -5.96 -16.14
CA ASN A 9 11.71 -6.87 -16.12
C ASN A 9 11.44 -7.35 -14.69
N GLU A 10 10.36 -8.09 -14.52
CA GLU A 10 9.85 -8.52 -13.22
C GLU A 10 10.36 -9.90 -12.75
N TRP A 11 11.31 -10.54 -13.48
CA TRP A 11 11.70 -11.94 -13.23
C TRP A 11 13.20 -12.22 -13.16
N ASP A 12 14.06 -11.29 -13.59
CA ASP A 12 15.49 -11.39 -13.34
C ASP A 12 15.78 -11.41 -11.83
N PRO A 13 16.90 -12.00 -11.37
CA PRO A 13 17.20 -12.13 -9.95
C PRO A 13 17.15 -10.78 -9.21
N LEU A 14 16.26 -10.68 -8.22
CA LEU A 14 16.08 -9.49 -7.39
C LEU A 14 17.33 -9.23 -6.54
N LYS A 15 17.88 -8.01 -6.63
CA LYS A 15 19.11 -7.61 -5.90
C LYS A 15 18.85 -6.63 -4.76
N HIS A 16 17.89 -5.72 -4.93
CA HIS A 16 17.51 -4.71 -3.94
C HIS A 16 16.08 -4.27 -4.24
N VAL A 17 15.24 -4.15 -3.21
CA VAL A 17 13.84 -3.74 -3.30
C VAL A 17 13.52 -2.67 -2.26
N ILE A 18 12.51 -1.85 -2.56
CA ILE A 18 11.89 -0.94 -1.60
C ILE A 18 10.59 -1.59 -1.14
N VAL A 19 10.45 -1.79 0.17
CA VAL A 19 9.22 -2.28 0.80
C VAL A 19 8.49 -1.11 1.45
N GLY A 20 7.16 -1.06 1.31
CA GLY A 20 6.32 0.00 1.88
C GLY A 20 6.16 -0.10 3.40
N ARG A 21 5.52 0.94 3.98
CA ARG A 21 5.06 0.99 5.38
C ARG A 21 3.58 1.32 5.39
N ALA A 22 2.83 0.73 6.32
CA ALA A 22 1.42 1.03 6.51
C ALA A 22 1.17 2.24 7.43
N ASP A 23 2.24 2.84 7.95
CA ASP A 23 2.22 3.97 8.85
C ASP A 23 1.33 5.11 8.33
N ASP A 24 0.42 5.56 9.18
CA ASP A 24 -0.51 6.65 8.90
C ASP A 24 -1.31 6.47 7.60
N CYS A 25 -1.66 5.22 7.24
CA CYS A 25 -2.51 4.95 6.10
C CYS A 25 -3.89 5.62 6.27
N HIS A 26 -4.36 6.26 5.20
CA HIS A 26 -5.66 6.92 5.14
C HIS A 26 -6.55 6.29 4.08
N ILE A 27 -7.85 6.19 4.39
CA ILE A 27 -8.90 6.03 3.39
C ILE A 27 -9.08 7.40 2.74
N PRO A 28 -8.85 7.52 1.42
CA PRO A 28 -9.00 8.79 0.74
C PRO A 28 -10.48 9.20 0.67
N PRO A 29 -10.78 10.52 0.55
CA PRO A 29 -12.14 11.00 0.39
C PRO A 29 -12.78 10.51 -0.92
N GLU A 30 -14.11 10.50 -0.97
CA GLU A 30 -14.85 10.16 -2.18
C GLU A 30 -14.57 11.16 -3.31
N GLU A 31 -14.19 10.63 -4.48
CA GLU A 31 -14.05 11.38 -5.72
C GLU A 31 -14.21 10.41 -6.91
N PRO A 32 -14.55 10.93 -8.12
CA PRO A 32 -14.80 10.06 -9.27
C PRO A 32 -13.68 9.08 -9.62
N ALA A 33 -12.42 9.42 -9.33
CA ALA A 33 -11.28 8.54 -9.58
C ALA A 33 -11.16 7.37 -8.57
N LEU A 34 -11.76 7.52 -7.39
CA LEU A 34 -11.69 6.58 -6.27
C LEU A 34 -12.96 5.74 -6.10
N ASP A 35 -14.12 6.28 -6.45
CA ASP A 35 -15.42 5.59 -6.29
C ASP A 35 -15.48 4.27 -7.05
N ALA A 36 -14.77 4.18 -8.20
CA ALA A 36 -14.65 2.98 -9.01
C ALA A 36 -13.71 1.91 -8.40
N LYS A 37 -12.90 2.26 -7.39
CA LYS A 37 -11.88 1.38 -6.80
C LYS A 37 -12.32 0.75 -5.48
N VAL A 38 -13.27 1.37 -4.78
CA VAL A 38 -13.85 0.81 -3.56
C VAL A 38 -15.04 -0.07 -3.97
N PRO A 39 -15.13 -1.35 -3.59
CA PRO A 39 -16.31 -2.18 -3.88
C PRO A 39 -17.60 -1.61 -3.28
N GLU A 40 -18.76 -1.90 -3.88
CA GLU A 40 -20.07 -1.45 -3.39
C GLU A 40 -20.40 -2.00 -2.00
N ASP A 41 -19.93 -3.20 -1.69
CA ASP A 41 -20.13 -3.93 -0.44
C ASP A 41 -18.97 -3.76 0.57
N SER A 42 -18.02 -2.88 0.30
CA SER A 42 -16.90 -2.64 1.20
C SER A 42 -17.32 -1.84 2.42
N ASP A 43 -16.86 -2.28 3.59
CA ASP A 43 -16.93 -1.55 4.85
C ASP A 43 -16.29 -0.16 4.80
N MET A 44 -15.33 0.08 3.90
CA MET A 44 -14.66 1.37 3.71
C MET A 44 -15.47 2.39 2.91
N ARG A 45 -16.53 1.96 2.20
CA ARG A 45 -17.33 2.86 1.37
C ARG A 45 -17.98 3.95 2.22
N GLY A 46 -17.92 5.20 1.77
CA GLY A 46 -18.41 6.34 2.56
C GLY A 46 -17.52 6.74 3.73
N GLN A 47 -16.41 6.05 3.98
CA GLN A 47 -15.44 6.42 5.01
C GLN A 47 -14.27 7.21 4.41
N TRP A 48 -13.68 8.10 5.20
CA TRP A 48 -12.45 8.79 4.87
C TRP A 48 -11.66 9.09 6.15
N GLY A 49 -10.36 9.30 6.00
CA GLY A 49 -9.46 9.58 7.12
C GLY A 49 -8.60 8.39 7.51
N ARG A 50 -7.93 8.50 8.66
CA ARG A 50 -6.93 7.52 9.11
C ARG A 50 -7.54 6.15 9.36
N ARG A 51 -6.85 5.09 8.92
CA ARG A 51 -7.27 3.71 9.22
C ARG A 51 -7.20 3.41 10.73
N PRO A 52 -8.02 2.46 11.24
CA PRO A 52 -7.91 2.01 12.63
C PRO A 52 -6.49 1.54 12.96
N GLN A 53 -5.97 1.94 14.12
CA GLN A 53 -4.59 1.63 14.53
C GLN A 53 -4.31 0.12 14.49
N GLU A 54 -5.26 -0.70 14.94
CA GLU A 54 -5.13 -2.16 14.90
C GLU A 54 -4.83 -2.69 13.49
N THR A 55 -5.48 -2.13 12.46
CA THR A 55 -5.26 -2.56 11.07
C THR A 55 -3.90 -2.11 10.54
N ILE A 56 -3.42 -0.94 10.99
CA ILE A 56 -2.08 -0.43 10.66
C ILE A 56 -1.01 -1.32 11.29
N ASP A 57 -1.15 -1.64 12.58
CA ASP A 57 -0.19 -2.45 13.32
C ASP A 57 -0.09 -3.85 12.72
N ARG A 58 -1.23 -4.49 12.42
CA ARG A 58 -1.27 -5.80 11.79
C ARG A 58 -0.68 -5.79 10.38
N ALA A 59 -0.91 -4.73 9.60
CA ALA A 59 -0.30 -4.62 8.27
C ALA A 59 1.22 -4.47 8.36
N ASN A 60 1.72 -3.66 9.29
CA ASN A 60 3.16 -3.53 9.53
C ASN A 60 3.78 -4.83 10.03
N GLU A 61 3.12 -5.59 10.91
CA GLU A 61 3.59 -6.92 11.34
C GLU A 61 3.77 -7.86 10.14
N LEU A 62 2.84 -7.85 9.19
CA LEU A 62 2.95 -8.66 7.96
C LEU A 62 4.06 -8.16 7.04
N LEU A 63 4.22 -6.84 6.88
CA LEU A 63 5.25 -6.23 6.04
C LEU A 63 6.67 -6.44 6.59
N ASP A 64 6.83 -6.43 7.91
CA ASP A 64 8.13 -6.64 8.56
C ASP A 64 8.56 -8.12 8.52
N ASN A 65 7.64 -9.04 8.25
CA ASN A 65 7.88 -10.47 8.14
C ASN A 65 7.72 -11.02 6.70
N PHE A 66 7.64 -10.14 5.70
CA PHE A 66 7.56 -10.49 4.27
C PHE A 66 8.94 -10.85 3.69
#